data_AF-A0AAN8CW30-F1
#
_entry.id   AF-A0AAN8CW30-F1
#
_cell.length_a   1.000
_cell.length_b   1.000
_cell.length_c   1.000
_cell.angle_alpha   90.00
_cell.angle_beta   90.00
_cell.angle_gamma   90.00
#
_symmetry.space_group_name_H-M   'P 1'
#
loop_
_entity.id
_entity.type
_entity.pdbx_description
1 polymer ?
#
loop_
_entity_poly.entity_id
_entity_poly.type
_entity_poly.pdbx_seq_one_letter_code
_entity_poly.pdbx_strand_id
1 'polypeptide(L)'
;MALTNDHVPSCVFPLVASAQAEHSPDGPEEGYGSFHQQYWLDDRIVAVGVIDILPTCVSSVYLYYHPDFASLSLGSYSALRLVSHAPQISDTFPKLRSFQL
;
A
#
# COMPACT_ATOMS: atom_id res chain seq x y z
N MET A 1 -6.41 -6.61 -26.57
CA MET A 1 -5.48 -7.63 -26.05
C MET A 1 -5.77 -7.73 -24.56
N ALA A 2 -6.69 -8.62 -24.23
CA ALA A 2 -7.13 -8.87 -22.86
C ALA A 2 -6.13 -9.80 -22.20
N LEU A 3 -5.64 -9.43 -21.02
CA LEU A 3 -4.95 -10.36 -20.13
C LEU A 3 -5.90 -10.67 -18.99
N THR A 4 -6.77 -11.64 -19.24
CA THR A 4 -7.47 -12.42 -18.22
C THR A 4 -6.45 -13.35 -17.57
N ASN A 5 -6.26 -13.24 -16.26
CA ASN A 5 -5.80 -14.37 -15.45
C ASN A 5 -6.39 -14.25 -14.04
N ASP A 6 -7.46 -15.01 -13.84
CA ASP A 6 -8.20 -15.29 -12.61
C ASP A 6 -7.36 -16.08 -11.58
N HIS A 7 -6.25 -15.52 -11.09
CA HIS A 7 -5.53 -16.06 -9.92
C HIS A 7 -4.72 -14.99 -9.19
N VAL A 8 -5.39 -13.94 -8.72
CA VAL A 8 -4.88 -13.14 -7.58
C VAL A 8 -5.77 -13.48 -6.39
N PRO A 9 -5.35 -14.39 -5.48
CA PRO A 9 -6.16 -14.77 -4.34
C PRO A 9 -6.20 -13.58 -3.40
N SER A 10 -7.25 -12.75 -3.48
CA SER A 10 -7.37 -11.48 -2.77
C SER A 10 -6.23 -10.50 -3.08
N CYS A 11 -6.58 -9.26 -3.44
CA CYS A 11 -5.62 -8.17 -3.49
C CYS A 11 -5.25 -7.78 -2.04
N VAL A 12 -4.64 -8.70 -1.29
CA VAL A 12 -3.91 -8.38 -0.09
C VAL A 12 -2.64 -7.74 -0.62
N PHE A 13 -2.57 -6.41 -0.55
CA PHE A 13 -1.27 -5.79 -0.42
C PHE A 13 -0.55 -6.54 0.68
N PRO A 14 0.58 -7.24 0.43
CA PRO A 14 1.37 -7.70 1.53
C PRO A 14 2.00 -6.42 2.11
N LEU A 15 1.24 -5.72 2.95
CA LEU A 15 1.73 -4.70 3.84
C LEU A 15 2.62 -5.44 4.82
N VAL A 16 3.92 -5.43 4.54
CA VAL A 16 4.88 -6.04 5.45
C VAL A 16 5.09 -5.02 6.56
N ALA A 17 4.52 -5.31 7.73
CA ALA A 17 4.72 -4.52 8.93
C ALA A 17 6.23 -4.33 9.18
N SER A 18 6.65 -3.09 9.34
CA SER A 18 7.92 -2.82 9.99
C SER A 18 7.83 -3.29 11.45
N ALA A 19 8.95 -3.69 12.05
CA ALA A 19 9.02 -4.43 13.31
C ALA A 19 8.42 -3.74 14.58
N GLN A 20 7.66 -2.66 14.43
CA GLN A 20 7.13 -1.80 15.50
C GLN A 20 5.65 -1.43 15.33
N ALA A 21 4.83 -2.24 14.65
CA ALA A 21 3.40 -1.97 14.56
C ALA A 21 2.76 -1.99 15.96
N GLU A 22 2.20 -0.85 16.39
CA GLU A 22 1.51 -0.73 17.67
C GLU A 22 0.06 -1.19 17.52
N HIS A 23 -0.30 -2.23 18.27
CA HIS A 23 -1.64 -2.80 18.23
C HIS A 23 -2.53 -2.07 19.24
N SER A 24 -3.51 -1.34 18.74
CA SER A 24 -4.51 -0.62 19.55
C SER A 24 -5.87 -1.33 19.42
N PRO A 25 -6.67 -1.44 20.48
CA PRO A 25 -8.00 -2.07 20.41
C PRO A 25 -8.98 -1.33 19.46
N ASP A 26 -8.68 -0.08 19.09
CA ASP A 26 -9.43 0.73 18.13
C ASP A 26 -8.76 0.81 16.74
N GLY A 27 -7.74 -0.02 16.49
CA GLY A 27 -6.91 0.04 15.27
C GLY A 27 -7.14 -1.12 14.29
N PRO A 28 -6.45 -1.09 13.13
CA PRO A 28 -6.36 -2.23 12.21
C PRO A 28 -5.88 -3.49 12.93
N GLU A 29 -6.29 -4.69 12.47
CA GLU A 29 -5.63 -5.95 12.89
C GLU A 29 -4.12 -5.92 12.60
N GLU A 30 -3.67 -5.15 11.60
CA GLU A 30 -2.25 -4.99 11.30
C GLU A 30 -1.53 -4.01 12.24
N GLY A 31 -2.26 -3.25 13.07
CA GLY A 31 -1.72 -2.20 13.94
C GLY A 31 -1.41 -0.88 13.22
N TYR A 32 -1.07 0.15 14.01
CA TYR A 32 -0.58 1.42 13.48
C TYR A 32 0.94 1.37 13.33
N GLY A 33 1.46 1.99 12.27
CA GLY A 33 2.90 2.03 12.01
C GLY A 33 3.25 2.10 10.54
N SER A 34 4.52 1.87 10.24
CA SER A 34 5.03 1.86 8.86
C SER A 34 4.95 0.46 8.26
N PHE A 35 4.50 0.39 7.02
CA PHE A 35 4.31 -0.83 6.26
C PHE A 35 5.00 -0.72 4.91
N HIS A 36 5.50 -1.84 4.40
CA HIS A 36 6.07 -1.92 3.07
C HIS A 36 5.06 -2.52 2.11
N GLN A 37 4.68 -1.76 1.10
CA GLN A 37 3.83 -2.19 0.00
C GLN A 37 4.71 -2.67 -1.16
N GLN A 38 4.68 -3.96 -1.46
CA GLN A 38 5.53 -4.55 -2.49
C GLN A 38 4.81 -4.64 -3.84
N TYR A 39 5.50 -4.24 -4.90
CA TYR A 39 5.04 -4.35 -6.27
C TYR A 39 5.79 -5.49 -6.95
N TRP A 40 5.06 -6.53 -7.33
CA TRP A 40 5.61 -7.74 -7.94
C TRP A 40 5.29 -7.81 -9.44
N LEU A 41 6.28 -8.20 -10.23
CA LEU A 41 6.15 -8.48 -11.65
C LEU A 41 7.04 -9.69 -11.96
N ASP A 42 6.47 -10.74 -12.57
CA ASP A 42 7.19 -11.97 -12.94
C ASP A 42 8.07 -12.54 -11.79
N ASP A 43 7.47 -12.69 -10.61
CA ASP A 43 8.13 -13.17 -9.38
C ASP A 43 9.31 -12.31 -8.88
N ARG A 44 9.40 -11.06 -9.33
CA ARG A 44 10.41 -10.09 -8.88
C ARG A 44 9.75 -8.86 -8.28
N ILE A 45 10.31 -8.39 -7.16
CA ILE A 45 9.93 -7.09 -6.59
C ILE A 45 10.54 -6.00 -7.47
N VAL A 46 9.67 -5.20 -8.10
CA VAL A 46 10.07 -4.09 -8.98
C VAL A 46 10.06 -2.74 -8.27
N ALA A 47 9.23 -2.61 -7.23
CA ALA A 47 9.15 -1.43 -6.38
C ALA A 47 8.67 -1.78 -4.97
N VAL A 48 9.00 -0.91 -4.02
CA VAL A 48 8.47 -0.96 -2.66
C VAL A 48 8.06 0.45 -2.25
N GLY A 49 6.80 0.60 -1.85
CA GLY A 49 6.26 1.79 -1.21
C GLY A 49 6.34 1.66 0.31
N VAL A 50 6.65 2.75 1.01
CA VAL A 50 6.54 2.84 2.47
C VAL A 50 5.27 3.61 2.77
N ILE A 51 4.36 2.96 3.48
CA ILE A 51 3.06 3.49 3.87
C ILE A 51 3.01 3.58 5.39
N ASP A 52 2.72 4.76 5.93
CA ASP A 52 2.44 4.95 7.34
C ASP A 52 0.93 4.95 7.57
N ILE A 53 0.46 4.04 8.41
CA ILE A 53 -0.93 3.98 8.85
C ILE A 53 -1.00 4.55 10.26
N LEU A 54 -1.65 5.71 10.38
CA LEU A 54 -1.89 6.41 11.63
C LEU A 54 -3.41 6.44 11.92
N PRO A 55 -3.83 6.70 13.18
CA PRO A 55 -5.23 6.68 13.58
C PRO A 55 -6.18 7.58 12.76
N THR A 56 -5.65 8.63 12.13
CA THR A 56 -6.42 9.60 11.34
C THR A 56 -5.85 9.86 9.96
N CYS A 57 -4.71 9.26 9.60
CA CYS A 57 -3.99 9.57 8.38
C CYS A 57 -3.36 8.30 7.78
N VAL A 58 -3.41 8.17 6.46
CA VAL A 58 -2.57 7.22 5.72
C VAL A 58 -1.61 8.03 4.87
N SER A 59 -0.31 7.76 4.99
CA SER A 59 0.73 8.48 4.27
C SER A 59 1.57 7.52 3.43
N SER A 60 1.91 7.89 2.20
CA SER A 60 2.72 7.10 1.27
C SER A 60 3.92 7.93 0.80
N VAL A 61 4.89 8.19 1.68
CA VAL A 61 5.96 9.20 1.45
C VAL A 61 7.10 8.67 0.58
N TYR A 62 7.41 7.37 0.65
CA TYR A 62 8.58 6.83 -0.01
C TYR A 62 8.21 5.72 -0.98
N LEU A 63 8.67 5.84 -2.22
CA LEU A 63 8.65 4.76 -3.20
C LEU A 63 10.06 4.61 -3.76
N TYR A 64 10.64 3.42 -3.61
CA TYR A 64 11.89 3.06 -4.26
C TYR A 64 11.66 1.90 -5.21
N TYR A 65 12.33 1.94 -6.35
CA TYR A 65 12.17 0.98 -7.44
C TYR A 65 13.49 0.77 -8.16
N HIS A 66 13.62 -0.36 -8.85
CA HIS A 66 14.82 -0.65 -9.63
C HIS A 66 14.88 0.28 -10.86
N PRO A 67 16.04 0.88 -11.21
CA PRO A 67 16.14 1.91 -12.25
C PRO A 67 15.66 1.45 -13.63
N ASP A 68 15.74 0.16 -13.92
CA ASP A 68 15.21 -0.45 -15.16
C ASP A 68 13.71 -0.20 -15.37
N PHE A 69 12.97 0.13 -14.30
CA PHE A 69 11.54 0.42 -14.33
C PHE A 69 11.22 1.92 -14.18
N ALA A 70 12.22 2.81 -14.28
CA ALA A 70 12.01 4.25 -14.19
C ALA A 70 11.05 4.80 -15.26
N SER A 71 10.92 4.12 -16.40
CA SER A 71 9.99 4.47 -17.47
C SER A 71 8.52 4.19 -17.15
N LEU A 72 8.23 3.40 -16.11
CA LEU A 72 6.86 2.94 -15.79
C LEU A 72 6.07 3.92 -14.89
N SER A 73 6.61 5.09 -14.57
CA SER A 73 5.96 6.10 -13.72
C SER A 73 5.37 5.51 -12.44
N LEU A 74 6.14 4.65 -11.76
CA LEU A 74 5.66 3.85 -10.62
C LEU A 74 5.13 4.70 -9.45
N GLY A 75 5.62 5.94 -9.30
CA GLY A 75 5.08 6.91 -8.33
C GLY A 75 3.64 7.34 -8.62
N SER A 76 3.29 7.52 -9.90
CA SER A 76 1.91 7.81 -10.29
C SER A 76 1.03 6.57 -10.11
N TYR A 77 1.57 5.39 -10.42
CA TYR A 77 0.85 4.13 -10.21
C TYR A 77 0.55 3.89 -8.71
N SER A 78 1.53 4.08 -7.83
CA SER A 78 1.34 3.92 -6.39
C SER A 78 0.29 4.88 -5.84
N ALA A 79 0.33 6.15 -6.27
CA ALA A 79 -0.66 7.15 -5.89
C ALA A 79 -2.08 6.78 -6.34
N LEU A 80 -2.26 6.40 -7.60
CA LEU A 80 -3.56 5.95 -8.12
C LEU A 80 -4.05 4.71 -7.37
N ARG A 81 -3.14 3.79 -7.04
CA ARG A 81 -3.49 2.58 -6.30
C ARG A 81 -3.96 2.89 -4.88
N LEU A 82 -3.31 3.83 -4.18
CA LEU A 82 -3.75 4.29 -2.86
C LEU A 82 -5.15 4.91 -2.93
N VAL A 83 -5.37 5.83 -3.88
CA VAL A 83 -6.68 6.48 -4.07
C VAL A 83 -7.77 5.45 -4.42
N SER A 84 -7.47 4.44 -5.23
CA SER A 84 -8.45 3.39 -5.57
C SER A 84 -8.88 2.55 -4.35
N HIS A 85 -8.01 2.42 -3.35
CA HIS A 85 -8.31 1.69 -2.11
C HIS A 85 -8.79 2.60 -0.97
N ALA A 86 -8.71 3.92 -1.12
CA ALA A 86 -9.16 4.87 -0.12
C ALA A 86 -10.58 4.58 0.41
N PRO A 87 -11.59 4.20 -0.41
CA PRO A 87 -12.91 3.86 0.10
C PRO A 87 -12.89 2.66 1.08
N GLN A 88 -12.16 1.60 0.74
CA GLN A 88 -12.06 0.39 1.58
C GLN A 88 -11.33 0.70 2.90
N ILE A 89 -10.29 1.54 2.82
CA ILE A 89 -9.55 2.01 3.99
C ILE A 89 -10.45 2.88 4.87
N SER A 90 -11.25 3.78 4.29
CA SER A 90 -12.19 4.62 5.04
C SER A 90 -13.34 3.83 5.68
N ASP A 91 -13.83 2.78 5.03
CA ASP A 91 -14.86 1.88 5.59
C ASP A 91 -14.31 1.10 6.79
N THR A 92 -13.03 0.70 6.72
CA THR A 92 -12.35 -0.03 7.80
C THR A 92 -11.93 0.93 8.93
N PHE A 93 -11.55 2.17 8.60
CA PHE A 93 -11.07 3.19 9.54
C PHE A 93 -11.95 4.45 9.47
N PRO A 94 -13.11 4.48 10.12
CA PRO A 94 -14.02 5.64 10.08
C PRO A 94 -13.44 6.92 10.70
N LYS A 95 -12.34 6.82 11.45
CA LYS A 95 -11.59 7.96 12.01
C LYS A 95 -10.59 8.58 11.03
N LEU A 96 -10.36 7.96 9.88
CA LEU A 96 -9.43 8.44 8.87
C LEU A 96 -9.94 9.75 8.24
N ARG A 97 -9.07 10.78 8.20
CA ARG A 97 -9.42 12.12 7.71
C ARG A 97 -8.61 12.54 6.50
N SER A 98 -7.42 11.98 6.30
CA SER A 98 -6.48 12.45 5.28
C SER A 98 -5.66 11.32 4.67
N PHE A 99 -5.37 11.47 3.37
CA PHE A 99 -4.39 10.69 2.64
C PHE A 99 -3.25 11.60 2.20
N GLN A 100 -2.01 11.17 2.42
CA GLN A 100 -0.80 11.86 2.01
C GLN A 100 -0.05 10.99 0.99
N LEU A 101 0.41 11.62 -0.08
CA LEU A 101 1.14 11.02 -1.20
C LEU A 101 2.52 11.65 -1.34
#